data_AF-A0A939XF63-F1
#
_entry.id   AF-A0A939XF63-F1
#
_cell.length_a   1.000
_cell.length_b   1.000
_cell.length_c   1.000
_cell.angle_alpha   90.00
_cell.angle_beta   90.00
_cell.angle_gamma   90.00
#
_symmetry.space_group_name_H-M   'P 1'
#
loop_
_entity.id
_entity.type
_entity.pdbx_description
1 polymer ?
#
loop_
_entity_poly.entity_id
_entity_poly.type
_entity_poly.pdbx_seq_one_letter_code
_entity_poly.pdbx_strand_id
1 'polypeptide(L)'
;MKKVLKVIWGIFAVIGIWCTLRFFPVISGNSYLSMYPSTKARYSEFVDLLRESGPFEKDTVAFEMHIIQDPVRAEEIRDYFQLDKLYDADADTWTKALAIGKFVAKNIPHDNQEIEPDHRNAIDLWEYTKNVAPAFNCRLHSILTFELMLAAGLDARYVTCFPEDENDNDCHVMNEVWLPELGKWAMIDTDMDGNYASDLDGTPLS
;
A
#
# COMPACT_ATOMS: atom_id res chain seq x y z
N MET A 1 -46.16 -6.54 -35.77
CA MET A 1 -44.69 -6.45 -35.66
C MET A 1 -44.20 -5.23 -34.86
N LYS A 2 -44.56 -3.98 -35.21
CA LYS A 2 -44.04 -2.77 -34.54
C LYS A 2 -44.35 -2.63 -33.03
N LYS A 3 -45.51 -3.12 -32.56
CA LYS A 3 -45.89 -3.08 -31.12
C LYS A 3 -45.08 -4.07 -30.26
N VAL A 4 -44.83 -5.26 -30.79
CA VAL A 4 -44.04 -6.30 -30.10
C VAL A 4 -42.57 -5.86 -29.96
N LEU A 5 -42.02 -5.21 -31.00
CA LEU A 5 -40.66 -4.68 -30.95
C LEU A 5 -40.50 -3.57 -29.89
N LYS A 6 -41.48 -2.67 -29.72
CA LYS A 6 -41.46 -1.64 -28.66
C LYS A 6 -41.51 -2.22 -27.25
N VAL A 7 -42.26 -3.30 -27.04
CA VAL A 7 -42.33 -3.99 -25.75
C VAL A 7 -41.00 -4.68 -25.43
N ILE A 8 -40.38 -5.32 -26.43
CA ILE A 8 -39.07 -5.96 -26.27
C ILE A 8 -37.98 -4.94 -25.96
N TRP A 9 -37.94 -3.79 -26.66
CA TRP A 9 -37.00 -2.71 -26.36
C TRP A 9 -37.24 -2.08 -24.98
N GLY A 10 -38.50 -1.97 -24.54
CA GLY A 10 -38.83 -1.51 -23.19
C GLY A 10 -38.31 -2.46 -22.11
N ILE A 11 -38.41 -3.78 -22.33
CA ILE A 11 -37.91 -4.79 -21.38
C ILE A 11 -36.37 -4.78 -21.34
N PHE A 12 -35.69 -4.68 -22.48
CA PHE A 12 -34.22 -4.56 -22.50
C PHE A 12 -33.71 -3.26 -21.88
N ALA A 13 -34.43 -2.14 -22.03
CA ALA A 13 -34.07 -0.89 -21.36
C ALA A 13 -34.22 -0.99 -19.84
N VAL A 14 -35.27 -1.66 -19.35
CA VAL A 14 -35.48 -1.88 -17.91
C VAL A 14 -34.44 -2.84 -17.34
N ILE A 15 -34.11 -3.93 -18.05
CA ILE A 15 -33.05 -4.87 -17.63
C ILE A 15 -31.67 -4.20 -17.68
N GLY A 16 -31.39 -3.38 -18.70
CA GLY A 16 -30.14 -2.62 -18.80
C GLY A 16 -29.97 -1.63 -17.65
N ILE A 17 -31.03 -0.93 -17.25
CA ILE A 17 -31.04 -0.03 -16.08
C ILE A 17 -30.92 -0.82 -14.77
N TRP A 18 -31.52 -2.01 -14.68
CA TRP A 18 -31.40 -2.88 -13.50
C TRP A 18 -30.00 -3.51 -13.36
N CYS A 19 -29.32 -3.78 -14.47
CA CYS A 19 -27.94 -4.26 -14.50
C CYS A 19 -26.92 -3.16 -14.19
N THR A 20 -27.14 -1.92 -14.65
CA THR A 20 -26.23 -0.80 -14.31
C THR A 20 -26.38 -0.33 -12.87
N LEU A 21 -27.56 -0.45 -12.26
CA LEU A 21 -27.78 -0.14 -10.85
C LEU A 21 -27.26 -1.22 -9.88
N ARG A 22 -26.96 -2.44 -10.35
CA ARG A 22 -26.32 -3.51 -9.55
C ARG A 22 -24.80 -3.60 -9.71
N PHE A 23 -24.21 -2.81 -10.62
CA PHE A 23 -22.77 -2.78 -10.88
C PHE A 23 -22.14 -1.39 -10.67
N PHE A 24 -22.74 -0.55 -9.82
CA PHE A 24 -21.96 0.43 -9.10
C PHE A 24 -21.49 -0.23 -7.80
N PRO A 25 -20.24 -0.74 -7.73
CA PRO A 25 -19.60 -0.79 -6.44
C PRO A 25 -19.43 0.67 -6.03
N VAL A 26 -20.34 1.18 -5.20
CA VAL A 26 -20.00 2.27 -4.29
C VAL A 26 -19.00 1.67 -3.31
N ILE A 27 -17.75 1.53 -3.77
CA ILE A 27 -16.59 1.46 -2.88
C ILE A 27 -16.19 2.93 -2.69
N SER A 28 -17.06 3.67 -2.02
CA SER A 28 -16.64 4.78 -1.19
C SER A 28 -16.51 4.24 0.23
N GLY A 29 -15.61 3.27 0.39
CA GLY A 29 -15.08 2.90 1.68
C GLY A 29 -13.78 3.67 1.82
N ASN A 30 -13.83 4.88 2.37
CA ASN A 30 -12.72 5.26 3.24
C ASN A 30 -12.75 4.19 4.33
N SER A 31 -11.85 3.21 4.24
CA SER A 31 -11.55 2.29 5.32
C SER A 31 -10.87 3.07 6.43
N TYR A 32 -11.63 3.97 7.07
CA TYR A 32 -11.38 4.28 8.45
C TYR A 32 -11.51 2.97 9.19
N LEU A 33 -10.45 2.59 9.92
CA LEU A 33 -10.47 1.51 10.89
C LEU A 33 -11.84 1.52 11.61
N SER A 34 -12.71 0.58 11.27
CA SER A 34 -13.89 0.29 12.08
C SER A 34 -13.35 -0.37 13.34
N MET A 35 -12.92 0.45 14.28
CA MET A 35 -12.30 0.04 15.53
C MET A 35 -13.35 -0.75 16.32
N TYR A 36 -13.23 -2.08 16.34
CA TYR A 36 -14.06 -2.93 17.19
C TYR A 36 -13.94 -2.44 18.65
N PRO A 37 -14.97 -2.58 19.50
CA PRO A 37 -14.95 -2.04 20.87
C PRO A 37 -13.73 -2.50 21.71
N SER A 38 -13.22 -3.71 21.47
CA SER A 38 -11.98 -4.24 22.05
C SER A 38 -10.73 -3.50 21.58
N THR A 39 -10.74 -3.04 20.34
CA THR A 39 -9.67 -2.26 19.71
C THR A 39 -9.62 -0.83 20.28
N LYS A 40 -10.76 -0.26 20.71
CA LYS A 40 -10.79 1.10 21.30
C LYS A 40 -10.19 1.15 22.71
N ALA A 41 -10.41 0.10 23.51
CA ALA A 41 -9.77 -0.02 24.82
C ALA A 41 -8.25 -0.17 24.67
N ARG A 42 -7.78 -1.08 23.79
CA ARG A 42 -6.34 -1.22 23.47
C ARG A 42 -5.74 0.06 22.90
N TYR A 43 -6.47 0.78 22.06
CA TYR A 43 -6.00 2.07 21.54
C TYR A 43 -5.77 3.09 22.65
N SER A 44 -6.70 3.21 23.61
CA SER A 44 -6.53 4.12 24.75
C SER A 44 -5.32 3.71 25.58
N GLU A 45 -5.16 2.42 25.85
CA GLU A 45 -4.03 1.87 26.59
C GLU A 45 -2.69 2.18 25.91
N PHE A 46 -2.56 1.97 24.60
CA PHE A 46 -1.34 2.31 23.86
C PHE A 46 -1.07 3.81 23.82
N VAL A 47 -2.10 4.64 23.67
CA VAL A 47 -1.94 6.10 23.72
C VAL A 47 -1.49 6.55 25.10
N ASP A 48 -2.03 5.96 26.17
CA ASP A 48 -1.63 6.29 27.54
C ASP A 48 -0.20 5.80 27.82
N LEU A 49 0.19 4.62 27.35
CA LEU A 49 1.58 4.14 27.38
C LEU A 49 2.54 5.12 26.68
N LEU A 50 2.18 5.60 25.49
CA LEU A 50 2.97 6.60 24.74
C LEU A 50 3.06 7.93 25.49
N ARG A 51 2.00 8.36 26.18
CA ARG A 51 2.01 9.59 27.00
C ARG A 51 2.87 9.46 28.25
N GLU A 52 2.95 8.26 28.82
CA GLU A 52 3.78 7.95 29.98
C GLU A 52 5.25 7.71 29.59
N SER A 53 5.52 7.38 28.33
CA SER A 53 6.88 7.24 27.81
C SER A 53 7.65 8.57 27.88
N GLY A 54 8.93 8.49 28.23
CA GLY A 54 9.81 9.66 28.23
C GLY A 54 9.96 10.24 26.81
N PRO A 55 10.34 11.52 26.68
CA PRO A 55 10.62 12.09 25.36
C PRO A 55 11.71 11.28 24.66
N PHE A 56 11.55 11.04 23.36
CA PHE A 56 12.58 10.40 22.55
C PHE A 56 13.90 11.15 22.72
N GLU A 57 14.92 10.46 23.19
CA GLU A 57 16.28 11.00 23.19
C GLU A 57 16.77 11.08 21.75
N LYS A 58 17.33 12.22 21.38
CA LYS A 58 17.88 12.37 20.03
C LYS A 58 19.07 11.45 19.89
N ASP A 59 19.02 10.57 18.88
CA ASP A 59 20.16 9.72 18.57
C ASP A 59 21.44 10.54 18.38
N THR A 60 22.54 10.00 18.90
CA THR A 60 23.88 10.59 18.72
C THR A 60 24.49 10.23 17.38
N VAL A 61 23.89 9.28 16.66
CA VAL A 61 24.34 8.78 15.37
C VAL A 61 23.43 9.35 14.28
N ALA A 62 24.04 10.01 13.30
CA ALA A 62 23.36 10.46 12.09
C ALA A 62 23.93 9.71 10.89
N PHE A 63 23.04 9.19 10.05
CA PHE A 63 23.40 8.56 8.78
C PHE A 63 22.89 9.44 7.64
N GLU A 64 23.75 9.73 6.67
CA GLU A 64 23.33 10.26 5.38
C GLU A 64 23.13 9.08 4.45
N MET A 65 21.87 8.81 4.10
CA MET A 65 21.52 7.75 3.16
C MET A 65 21.42 8.34 1.76
N HIS A 66 22.17 7.78 0.82
CA HIS A 66 22.01 8.08 -0.59
C HIS A 66 21.32 6.90 -1.27
N ILE A 67 20.12 7.14 -1.78
CA ILE A 67 19.40 6.17 -2.61
C ILE A 67 19.98 6.27 -4.02
N ILE A 68 20.59 5.19 -4.49
CA ILE A 68 21.13 5.09 -5.86
C ILE A 68 20.24 4.13 -6.62
N GLN A 69 19.59 4.63 -7.66
CA GLN A 69 18.80 3.82 -8.57
C GLN A 69 19.46 3.78 -9.95
N ASP A 70 19.53 2.60 -10.56
CA ASP A 70 19.89 2.46 -11.96
C ASP A 70 18.76 3.05 -12.83
N PRO A 71 19.05 4.09 -13.64
CA PRO A 71 18.02 4.74 -14.46
C PRO A 71 17.41 3.82 -15.52
N VAL A 72 18.19 2.86 -16.06
CA VAL A 72 17.69 1.88 -17.05
C VAL A 72 16.70 0.95 -16.37
N ARG A 73 17.08 0.41 -15.20
CA ARG A 73 16.18 -0.45 -14.41
C ARG A 73 14.91 0.29 -13.99
N ALA A 74 15.03 1.55 -13.59
CA ALA A 74 13.90 2.38 -13.23
C ALA A 74 12.92 2.57 -14.39
N GLU A 75 13.44 2.77 -15.61
CA GLU A 75 12.63 2.89 -16.82
C GLU A 75 11.92 1.59 -17.16
N GLU A 76 12.61 0.46 -17.10
CA GLU A 76 12.00 -0.87 -17.30
C GLU A 76 10.85 -1.12 -16.32
N ILE A 77 11.03 -0.79 -15.04
CA ILE A 77 9.98 -0.95 -14.03
C ILE A 77 8.80 -0.02 -14.32
N ARG A 78 9.05 1.27 -14.63
CA ARG A 78 7.99 2.21 -14.98
C ARG A 78 7.14 1.71 -16.14
N ASP A 79 7.79 1.25 -17.20
CA ASP A 79 7.11 0.78 -18.42
C ASP A 79 6.35 -0.53 -18.19
N TYR A 80 6.97 -1.47 -17.48
CA TYR A 80 6.37 -2.77 -17.19
C TYR A 80 5.09 -2.63 -16.35
N PHE A 81 5.13 -1.81 -15.30
CA PHE A 81 3.99 -1.60 -14.40
C PHE A 81 3.05 -0.48 -14.84
N GLN A 82 3.43 0.31 -15.86
CA GLN A 82 2.68 1.48 -16.32
C GLN A 82 2.38 2.45 -15.17
N LEU A 83 3.43 2.80 -14.41
CA LEU A 83 3.29 3.60 -13.18
C LEU A 83 2.66 4.98 -13.44
N ASP A 84 2.88 5.53 -14.64
CA ASP A 84 2.29 6.77 -15.13
C ASP A 84 0.75 6.74 -15.19
N LYS A 85 0.12 5.55 -15.13
CA LYS A 85 -1.33 5.38 -15.11
C LYS A 85 -1.91 5.25 -13.70
N LEU A 86 -1.07 5.14 -12.67
CA LEU A 86 -1.53 4.98 -11.30
C LEU A 86 -1.86 6.32 -10.62
N TYR A 87 -1.26 7.41 -11.08
CA TYR A 87 -1.39 8.75 -10.50
C TYR A 87 -1.20 9.83 -11.57
N ASP A 88 -1.68 11.04 -11.30
CA ASP A 88 -1.44 12.18 -12.18
C ASP A 88 0.04 12.60 -12.14
N ALA A 89 0.56 13.10 -13.27
CA ALA A 89 1.97 13.46 -13.40
C ALA A 89 2.42 14.54 -12.38
N ASP A 90 1.53 15.48 -12.08
CA ASP A 90 1.74 16.59 -11.13
C ASP A 90 1.31 16.27 -9.69
N ALA A 91 0.90 15.03 -9.41
CA ALA A 91 0.56 14.60 -8.06
C ALA A 91 1.75 14.74 -7.10
N ASP A 92 1.45 15.11 -5.85
CA ASP A 92 2.44 15.21 -4.79
C ASP A 92 3.02 13.84 -4.40
N THR A 93 4.11 13.86 -3.63
CA THR A 93 4.85 12.66 -3.24
C THR A 93 3.96 11.64 -2.52
N TRP A 94 3.10 12.12 -1.62
CA TRP A 94 2.22 11.26 -0.83
C TRP A 94 1.13 10.59 -1.67
N THR A 95 0.52 11.33 -2.58
CA THR A 95 -0.50 10.82 -3.50
C THR A 95 0.07 9.72 -4.39
N LYS A 96 1.28 9.92 -4.93
CA LYS A 96 1.99 8.91 -5.72
C LYS A 96 2.29 7.65 -4.91
N ALA A 97 2.82 7.83 -3.70
CA ALA A 97 3.14 6.73 -2.79
C ALA A 97 1.89 5.90 -2.42
N LEU A 98 0.77 6.55 -2.10
CA LEU A 98 -0.50 5.88 -1.81
C LEU A 98 -1.08 5.14 -3.02
N ALA A 99 -0.97 5.71 -4.22
CA ALA A 99 -1.43 5.06 -5.44
C ALA A 99 -0.65 3.76 -5.71
N ILE A 100 0.67 3.79 -5.56
CA ILE A 100 1.53 2.61 -5.67
C ILE A 100 1.20 1.59 -4.58
N GLY A 101 1.11 2.02 -3.32
CA GLY A 101 0.82 1.13 -2.20
C GLY A 101 -0.53 0.41 -2.35
N LYS A 102 -1.58 1.14 -2.75
CA LYS A 102 -2.90 0.56 -3.04
C LYS A 102 -2.87 -0.38 -4.24
N PHE A 103 -2.08 -0.07 -5.27
CA PHE A 103 -1.91 -0.96 -6.40
C PHE A 103 -1.32 -2.30 -5.97
N VAL A 104 -0.26 -2.31 -5.16
CA VAL A 104 0.36 -3.55 -4.66
C VAL A 104 -0.62 -4.32 -3.78
N ALA A 105 -1.15 -3.68 -2.73
CA ALA A 105 -2.04 -4.31 -1.76
C ALA A 105 -3.31 -4.91 -2.40
N LYS A 106 -3.87 -4.24 -3.40
CA LYS A 106 -5.07 -4.73 -4.10
C LYS A 106 -4.81 -5.98 -4.94
N ASN A 107 -3.60 -6.13 -5.49
CA ASN A 107 -3.29 -7.19 -6.44
C ASN A 107 -2.62 -8.41 -5.78
N ILE A 108 -2.04 -8.23 -4.59
CA ILE A 108 -1.24 -9.27 -3.93
C ILE A 108 -1.75 -9.46 -2.50
N PRO A 109 -2.43 -10.58 -2.19
CA PRO A 109 -2.80 -10.89 -0.82
C PRO A 109 -1.59 -11.27 0.05
N HIS A 110 -1.76 -11.20 1.37
CA HIS A 110 -0.79 -11.72 2.33
C HIS A 110 -0.81 -13.25 2.41
N ASP A 111 0.35 -13.89 2.35
CA ASP A 111 0.59 -15.28 2.75
C ASP A 111 2.10 -15.57 2.91
N ASN A 112 2.46 -16.64 3.61
CA ASN A 112 3.85 -17.07 3.73
C ASN A 112 4.28 -17.98 2.57
N GLN A 113 5.53 -17.83 2.14
CA GLN A 113 6.04 -18.55 0.97
C GLN A 113 6.46 -19.97 1.34
N GLU A 114 5.87 -20.97 0.69
CA GLU A 114 6.38 -22.35 0.71
C GLU A 114 7.61 -22.52 -0.20
N ILE A 115 7.64 -21.76 -1.30
CA ILE A 115 8.74 -21.73 -2.28
C ILE A 115 9.27 -20.30 -2.31
N GLU A 116 10.57 -20.12 -2.09
CA GLU A 116 11.17 -18.78 -2.12
C GLU A 116 11.43 -18.32 -3.57
N PRO A 117 11.22 -17.03 -3.90
CA PRO A 117 11.61 -16.49 -5.19
C PRO A 117 13.14 -16.46 -5.34
N ASP A 118 13.64 -16.90 -6.50
CA ASP A 118 15.08 -16.86 -6.83
C ASP A 118 15.62 -15.42 -6.92
N HIS A 119 14.79 -14.48 -7.35
CA HIS A 119 15.11 -13.07 -7.51
C HIS A 119 14.05 -12.19 -6.83
N ARG A 120 14.52 -11.19 -6.08
CA ARG A 120 13.68 -10.28 -5.29
C ARG A 120 13.77 -8.84 -5.82
N ASN A 121 13.43 -8.66 -7.09
CA ASN A 121 13.26 -7.34 -7.70
C ASN A 121 11.83 -7.22 -8.27
N ALA A 122 11.39 -6.00 -8.60
CA ALA A 122 9.96 -5.74 -8.88
C ALA A 122 9.35 -6.67 -9.95
N ILE A 123 10.01 -6.80 -11.11
CA ILE A 123 9.46 -7.57 -12.24
C ILE A 123 9.45 -9.06 -11.90
N ASP A 124 10.55 -9.60 -11.36
CA ASP A 124 10.63 -11.03 -11.03
C ASP A 124 9.64 -11.41 -9.92
N LEU A 125 9.47 -10.55 -8.91
CA LEU A 125 8.45 -10.75 -7.87
C LEU A 125 7.05 -10.73 -8.47
N TRP A 126 6.75 -9.80 -9.36
CA TRP A 126 5.44 -9.75 -10.02
C TRP A 126 5.19 -10.93 -10.96
N GLU A 127 6.21 -11.47 -11.61
CA GLU A 127 6.08 -12.72 -12.36
C GLU A 127 5.95 -13.93 -11.44
N TYR A 128 6.61 -13.92 -10.29
CA TYR A 128 6.46 -14.95 -9.26
C TYR A 128 5.01 -15.05 -8.79
N THR A 129 4.28 -13.94 -8.63
CA THR A 129 2.85 -13.99 -8.24
C THR A 129 1.97 -14.68 -9.28
N LYS A 130 2.35 -14.62 -10.55
CA LYS A 130 1.57 -15.24 -11.63
C LYS A 130 1.90 -16.72 -11.83
N ASN A 131 3.14 -17.10 -11.56
CA ASN A 131 3.70 -18.38 -12.01
C ASN A 131 3.98 -19.36 -10.86
N VAL A 132 4.17 -18.88 -9.63
CA VAL A 132 4.60 -19.70 -8.49
C VAL A 132 3.62 -19.63 -7.32
N ALA A 133 3.47 -18.46 -6.69
CA ALA A 133 2.53 -18.28 -5.59
C ALA A 133 1.91 -16.88 -5.62
N PRO A 134 0.57 -16.75 -5.63
CA PRO A 134 -0.11 -15.46 -5.86
C PRO A 134 0.00 -14.47 -4.71
N ALA A 135 0.51 -14.88 -3.56
CA ALA A 135 0.52 -14.13 -2.31
C ALA A 135 1.95 -13.91 -1.81
N PHE A 136 2.14 -12.86 -1.01
CA PHE A 136 3.43 -12.43 -0.47
C PHE A 136 3.40 -12.32 1.05
N ASN A 137 4.53 -12.56 1.70
CA ASN A 137 4.75 -12.12 3.07
C ASN A 137 5.10 -10.62 3.09
N CYS A 138 5.14 -10.04 4.30
CA CYS A 138 5.41 -8.62 4.53
C CYS A 138 6.72 -8.13 3.88
N ARG A 139 7.73 -8.99 3.82
CA ARG A 139 9.04 -8.67 3.22
C ARG A 139 8.96 -8.58 1.71
N LEU A 140 8.30 -9.52 1.04
CA LEU A 140 8.17 -9.48 -0.43
C LEU A 140 7.27 -8.32 -0.88
N HIS A 141 6.20 -8.03 -0.13
CA HIS A 141 5.41 -6.81 -0.28
C HIS A 141 6.28 -5.56 -0.24
N SER A 142 7.08 -5.44 0.83
CA SER A 142 7.91 -4.25 1.05
C SER A 142 9.01 -4.07 -0.01
N ILE A 143 9.60 -5.17 -0.50
CA ILE A 143 10.61 -5.11 -1.57
C ILE A 143 10.00 -4.65 -2.89
N LEU A 144 8.87 -5.25 -3.30
CA LEU A 144 8.19 -4.84 -4.53
C LEU A 144 7.78 -3.36 -4.45
N THR A 145 7.11 -2.97 -3.37
CA THR A 145 6.64 -1.59 -3.17
C THR A 145 7.80 -0.59 -3.20
N PHE A 146 8.91 -0.90 -2.53
CA PHE A 146 10.13 -0.09 -2.54
C PHE A 146 10.66 0.12 -3.97
N GLU A 147 10.81 -0.95 -4.76
CA GLU A 147 11.31 -0.85 -6.13
C GLU A 147 10.38 -0.01 -7.03
N LEU A 148 9.06 -0.12 -6.85
CA LEU A 148 8.08 0.71 -7.58
C LEU A 148 8.16 2.18 -7.17
N MET A 149 8.30 2.47 -5.87
CA MET A 149 8.45 3.84 -5.36
C MET A 149 9.73 4.49 -5.88
N LEU A 150 10.85 3.78 -5.86
CA LEU A 150 12.09 4.28 -6.46
C LEU A 150 11.91 4.55 -7.96
N ALA A 151 11.30 3.62 -8.70
CA ALA A 151 11.07 3.78 -10.14
C ALA A 151 10.16 4.98 -10.46
N ALA A 152 9.25 5.34 -9.55
CA ALA A 152 8.44 6.54 -9.61
C ALA A 152 9.18 7.84 -9.21
N GLY A 153 10.46 7.75 -8.84
CA GLY A 153 11.29 8.87 -8.40
C GLY A 153 11.03 9.31 -6.97
N LEU A 154 10.47 8.43 -6.13
CA LEU A 154 10.22 8.71 -4.71
C LEU A 154 11.38 8.18 -3.86
N ASP A 155 11.82 8.99 -2.91
CA ASP A 155 12.78 8.53 -1.89
C ASP A 155 12.04 7.63 -0.89
N ALA A 156 12.32 6.32 -0.96
CA ALA A 156 11.68 5.33 -0.12
C ALA A 156 12.71 4.40 0.55
N ARG A 157 12.28 3.70 1.58
CA ARG A 157 13.01 2.59 2.21
C ARG A 157 12.02 1.55 2.71
N TYR A 158 12.50 0.35 3.02
CA TYR A 158 11.75 -0.60 3.83
C TYR A 158 12.42 -0.81 5.17
N VAL A 159 11.62 -0.98 6.21
CA VAL A 159 12.07 -1.08 7.60
C VAL A 159 11.59 -2.42 8.15
N THR A 160 12.48 -3.14 8.84
CA THR A 160 12.11 -4.34 9.59
C THR A 160 11.82 -3.94 11.03
N CYS A 161 10.60 -4.18 11.47
CA CYS A 161 10.10 -3.95 12.81
C CYS A 161 10.15 -5.26 13.59
N PHE A 162 10.83 -5.25 14.73
CA PHE A 162 10.82 -6.38 15.67
C PHE A 162 9.70 -6.19 16.70
N PRO A 163 9.10 -7.29 17.19
CA PRO A 163 8.13 -7.23 18.26
C PRO A 163 8.78 -6.76 19.56
N GLU A 164 7.98 -6.17 20.45
CA GLU A 164 8.41 -5.82 21.81
C GLU A 164 8.66 -7.09 22.65
N ASP A 165 7.86 -8.14 22.44
CA ASP A 165 8.05 -9.42 23.13
C ASP A 165 9.26 -10.17 22.55
N GLU A 166 10.31 -10.30 23.36
CA GLU A 166 11.54 -11.02 22.99
C GLU A 166 11.33 -12.51 22.67
N ASN A 167 10.17 -13.08 23.05
CA ASN A 167 9.83 -14.47 22.73
C ASN A 167 9.07 -14.60 21.40
N ASP A 168 8.62 -13.48 20.83
CA ASP A 168 8.06 -13.45 19.49
C ASP A 168 9.23 -13.36 18.49
N ASN A 169 9.33 -14.40 17.64
CA ASN A 169 10.42 -14.53 16.67
C ASN A 169 10.01 -14.04 15.28
N ASP A 170 8.79 -13.54 15.13
CA ASP A 170 8.34 -12.95 13.88
C ASP A 170 8.87 -11.51 13.74
N CYS A 171 8.79 -10.96 12.54
CA CYS A 171 9.06 -9.55 12.29
C CYS A 171 8.06 -9.02 11.26
N HIS A 172 7.78 -7.73 11.34
CA HIS A 172 7.01 -7.07 10.31
C HIS A 172 7.93 -6.23 9.41
N VAL A 173 7.62 -6.15 8.12
CA VAL A 173 8.36 -5.29 7.19
C VAL A 173 7.37 -4.37 6.52
N MET A 174 7.65 -3.07 6.55
CA MET A 174 6.85 -2.03 5.92
C MET A 174 7.73 -1.06 5.13
N ASN A 175 7.11 -0.12 4.41
CA ASN A 175 7.81 0.93 3.69
C ASN A 175 7.69 2.28 4.39
N GLU A 176 8.71 3.12 4.22
CA GLU A 176 8.62 4.54 4.50
C GLU A 176 8.99 5.33 3.25
N VAL A 177 8.29 6.45 3.03
CA VAL A 177 8.54 7.40 1.95
C VAL A 177 8.86 8.77 2.53
N TRP A 178 9.89 9.43 2.02
CA TRP A 178 10.23 10.79 2.39
C TRP A 178 9.27 11.76 1.72
N LEU A 179 8.61 12.60 2.50
CA LEU A 179 7.68 13.62 2.03
C LEU A 179 8.39 14.98 2.07
N PRO A 180 8.97 15.46 0.95
CA PRO A 180 9.67 16.74 0.91
C PRO A 180 8.74 17.92 1.24
N GLU A 181 7.44 17.79 0.97
CA GLU A 181 6.43 18.80 1.27
C GLU A 181 6.19 18.96 2.78
N LEU A 182 6.47 17.92 3.58
CA LEU A 182 6.31 17.90 5.04
C LEU A 182 7.64 17.84 5.79
N GLY A 183 8.76 17.61 5.10
CA GLY A 183 10.08 17.45 5.70
C GLY A 183 10.19 16.27 6.67
N LYS A 184 9.50 15.15 6.38
CA LYS A 184 9.45 13.97 7.24
C LYS A 184 9.26 12.67 6.45
N TRP A 185 9.55 11.54 7.09
CA TRP A 185 9.16 10.22 6.61
C TRP A 185 7.70 9.91 6.97
N ALA A 186 7.06 9.10 6.15
CA ALA A 186 5.73 8.55 6.36
C ALA A 186 5.70 7.05 6.05
N MET A 187 5.07 6.28 6.91
CA MET A 187 4.89 4.84 6.78
C MET A 187 3.76 4.49 5.81
N ILE A 188 3.98 3.47 4.98
CA ILE A 188 2.96 2.76 4.20
C ILE A 188 3.18 1.26 4.38
N ASP A 189 2.10 0.53 4.68
CA ASP A 189 2.10 -0.91 4.86
C ASP A 189 1.23 -1.58 3.79
N THR A 190 1.89 -2.13 2.78
CA THR A 190 1.20 -2.79 1.64
C THR A 190 0.73 -4.20 1.93
N ASP A 191 1.32 -4.85 2.95
CA ASP A 191 0.92 -6.16 3.44
C ASP A 191 -0.42 -6.09 4.18
N MET A 192 -0.65 -4.98 4.88
CA MET A 192 -1.88 -4.67 5.60
C MET A 192 -2.81 -3.79 4.76
N ASP A 193 -3.21 -4.24 3.57
CA ASP A 193 -4.18 -3.57 2.67
C ASP A 193 -3.78 -2.13 2.21
N GLY A 194 -2.49 -1.78 2.24
CA GLY A 194 -2.02 -0.44 1.87
C GLY A 194 -2.35 0.61 2.94
N ASN A 195 -2.47 0.19 4.20
CA ASN A 195 -2.73 1.06 5.33
C ASN A 195 -1.53 1.95 5.67
N TYR A 196 -1.80 3.03 6.39
CA TYR A 196 -0.81 3.96 6.90
C TYR A 196 -1.30 4.57 8.21
N ALA A 197 -0.38 5.08 9.03
CA ALA A 197 -0.72 5.84 10.22
C ALA A 197 -0.86 7.33 9.89
N SER A 198 -1.80 8.02 10.54
CA SER A 198 -1.92 9.47 10.48
C SER A 198 -2.22 10.06 11.85
N ASP A 199 -1.92 11.35 12.04
CA ASP A 199 -2.44 12.10 13.17
C ASP A 199 -3.96 12.37 13.02
N LEU A 200 -4.53 13.10 13.99
CA LEU A 200 -5.95 13.44 14.01
C LEU A 200 -6.37 14.37 12.85
N ASP A 201 -5.43 15.11 12.29
CA ASP A 201 -5.66 16.04 11.17
C ASP A 201 -5.45 15.33 9.81
N GLY A 202 -5.04 14.06 9.83
CA GLY A 202 -4.80 13.25 8.64
C GLY A 202 -3.38 13.38 8.08
N THR A 203 -2.46 14.02 8.79
CA THR A 203 -1.05 14.09 8.39
C THR A 203 -0.43 12.71 8.55
N PRO A 204 0.21 12.14 7.51
CA PRO A 204 0.80 10.82 7.62
C PRO A 204 1.96 10.79 8.62
N LEU A 205 2.11 9.65 9.31
CA LEU A 205 3.10 9.39 10.34
C LEU A 205 4.03 8.24 9.93
N SER A 206 5.22 8.23 10.49
CA SER A 206 6.17 7.11 10.51
C SER A 206 6.25 6.60 11.94
#